data_AF-S7XLH2-F1
#
_entry.id   AF-S7XLH2-F1
#
_cell.length_a   1.000
_cell.length_b   1.000
_cell.length_c   1.000
_cell.angle_alpha   90.00
_cell.angle_beta   90.00
_cell.angle_gamma   90.00
#
_symmetry.space_group_name_H-M   'P 1'
#
loop_
_entity.id
_entity.type
_entity.pdbx_description
1 polymer ?
#
loop_
_entity_poly.entity_id
_entity_poly.type
_entity_poly.pdbx_seq_one_letter_code
_entity_poly.pdbx_strand_id
1 'polypeptide(L)'
;MEEQLILDPTDDIKEILTTILHSDKISDIKLEAFEENEFYFLFQDKKYRASIIKLPTIIESYKTADTKQMHKITDISNRLKIWPLDYSEEKINEEKKKLVLSGITPPMKYVKTRRFKKRTKNVIDDNVEQKVYELLKKEHDAIKTTVEMIEEKNIIEELKIERKEEIEKVEESEEAKMFKQKLKDLNEKLEQKKLFLAKAPNIIIKKRFEAMIDELNKEIDEVKENIKKVNN
;
A
#
# COMPACT_ATOMS: atom_id res chain seq x y z
N MET A 1 -25.70 -15.14 -21.97
CA MET A 1 -26.45 -13.95 -21.49
C MET A 1 -25.64 -12.75 -21.95
N GLU A 2 -26.27 -11.72 -22.51
CA GLU A 2 -25.54 -10.56 -23.01
C GLU A 2 -25.16 -9.65 -21.83
N GLU A 3 -23.89 -9.26 -21.76
CA GLU A 3 -23.39 -8.33 -20.76
C GLU A 3 -23.29 -6.92 -21.35
N GLN A 4 -23.84 -5.94 -20.64
CA GLN A 4 -23.84 -4.55 -21.08
C GLN A 4 -23.35 -3.65 -19.95
N LEU A 5 -22.68 -2.57 -20.33
CA LEU A 5 -22.22 -1.51 -19.44
C LEU A 5 -22.50 -0.14 -20.06
N ILE A 6 -22.53 0.91 -19.23
CA ILE A 6 -22.65 2.28 -19.71
C ILE A 6 -21.27 2.82 -20.09
N LEU A 7 -21.07 3.18 -21.36
CA LEU A 7 -19.90 3.95 -21.77
C LEU A 7 -20.10 5.44 -21.41
N ASP A 8 -19.17 6.02 -20.66
CA ASP A 8 -19.21 7.41 -20.25
C ASP A 8 -17.96 8.15 -20.76
N PRO A 9 -18.01 8.67 -22.00
CA PRO A 9 -16.91 9.41 -22.60
C PRO A 9 -16.74 10.82 -21.98
N THR A 10 -15.63 11.49 -22.31
CA THR A 10 -15.51 12.94 -22.11
C THR A 10 -16.35 13.68 -23.16
N ASP A 11 -16.71 14.93 -22.90
CA ASP A 11 -17.56 15.70 -23.82
C ASP A 11 -16.94 15.82 -25.23
N ASP A 12 -15.62 16.04 -25.31
CA ASP A 12 -14.88 16.09 -26.58
C ASP A 12 -15.02 14.79 -27.39
N ILE A 13 -14.90 13.64 -26.73
CA ILE A 13 -15.00 12.33 -27.38
C ILE A 13 -16.46 12.04 -27.73
N LYS A 14 -17.40 12.47 -26.89
CA LYS A 14 -18.83 12.21 -27.05
C LYS A 14 -19.38 12.78 -28.35
N GLU A 15 -19.02 14.02 -28.70
CA GLU A 15 -19.50 14.65 -29.94
C GLU A 15 -19.00 13.89 -31.18
N ILE A 16 -17.73 13.51 -31.17
CA ILE A 16 -17.09 12.78 -32.27
C ILE A 16 -17.69 11.37 -32.40
N LEU A 17 -17.79 10.63 -31.29
CA LEU A 17 -18.41 9.29 -31.26
C LEU A 17 -19.85 9.35 -31.75
N THR A 18 -20.62 10.36 -31.33
CA THR A 18 -22.00 10.54 -31.78
C THR A 18 -22.04 10.70 -33.29
N THR A 19 -21.18 11.54 -33.87
CA THR A 19 -21.11 11.75 -35.32
C THR A 19 -20.74 10.48 -36.08
N ILE A 20 -19.77 9.73 -35.57
CA ILE A 20 -19.32 8.46 -36.16
C ILE A 20 -20.45 7.42 -36.16
N LEU A 21 -21.13 7.25 -35.02
CA LEU A 21 -22.24 6.30 -34.86
C LEU A 21 -23.41 6.59 -35.80
N HIS A 22 -23.68 7.85 -36.14
CA HIS A 22 -24.71 8.20 -37.12
C HIS A 22 -24.27 8.02 -38.58
N SER A 23 -22.96 7.97 -38.84
CA SER A 23 -22.39 7.89 -40.19
C SER A 23 -22.14 6.45 -40.67
N ASP A 24 -22.43 5.44 -39.84
CA ASP A 24 -22.12 4.01 -40.04
C ASP A 24 -20.65 3.73 -40.41
N LYS A 25 -19.75 4.70 -40.19
CA LYS A 25 -18.31 4.52 -40.39
C LYS A 25 -17.76 3.77 -39.19
N ILE A 26 -17.17 2.61 -39.44
CA ILE A 26 -16.45 1.85 -38.42
C ILE A 26 -15.16 2.63 -38.13
N SER A 27 -15.12 3.30 -36.98
CA SER A 27 -13.89 3.88 -36.46
C SER A 27 -13.12 2.81 -35.67
N ASP A 28 -11.80 2.82 -35.76
CA ASP A 28 -10.91 1.98 -34.95
C ASP A 28 -10.94 2.43 -33.48
N ILE A 29 -11.96 1.97 -32.76
CA ILE A 29 -12.06 2.08 -31.29
C ILE A 29 -11.50 0.80 -30.71
N LYS A 30 -10.51 0.90 -29.82
CA LYS A 30 -9.96 -0.25 -29.10
C LYS A 30 -9.97 0.00 -27.60
N LEU A 31 -10.20 -1.05 -26.83
CA LEU A 31 -10.14 -1.05 -25.37
C LEU A 31 -9.13 -2.11 -24.93
N GLU A 32 -8.03 -1.67 -24.31
CA GLU A 32 -6.96 -2.54 -23.82
C GLU A 32 -6.98 -2.55 -22.29
N ALA A 33 -7.18 -3.72 -21.67
CA ALA A 33 -7.08 -3.86 -20.21
C ALA A 33 -5.61 -3.85 -19.78
N PHE A 34 -5.29 -3.14 -18.70
CA PHE A 34 -3.94 -3.19 -18.11
C PHE A 34 -3.95 -3.62 -16.64
N GLU A 35 -5.04 -3.37 -15.92
CA GLU A 35 -5.27 -3.84 -14.55
C GLU A 35 -6.74 -4.28 -14.39
N GLU A 36 -7.06 -4.89 -13.25
CA GLU A 36 -8.45 -5.22 -12.94
C GLU A 36 -9.29 -3.94 -12.83
N ASN A 37 -10.35 -3.83 -13.64
CA ASN A 37 -11.23 -2.65 -13.73
C ASN A 37 -10.57 -1.38 -14.32
N GLU A 38 -9.34 -1.44 -14.83
CA GLU A 38 -8.67 -0.30 -15.48
C GLU A 38 -8.24 -0.64 -16.91
N PHE A 39 -8.48 0.31 -17.81
CA PHE A 39 -8.37 0.13 -19.25
C PHE A 39 -7.74 1.35 -19.91
N TYR A 40 -7.18 1.14 -21.09
CA TYR A 40 -6.85 2.17 -22.04
C TYR A 40 -7.86 2.17 -23.18
N PHE A 41 -8.51 3.31 -23.38
CA PHE A 41 -9.40 3.57 -24.50
C PHE A 41 -8.60 4.28 -25.61
N LEU A 42 -8.38 3.58 -26.71
CA LEU A 42 -7.62 4.06 -27.86
C LEU A 42 -8.59 4.58 -28.92
N PHE A 43 -8.45 5.85 -29.27
CA PHE A 43 -9.32 6.53 -30.23
C PHE A 43 -8.56 7.63 -30.97
N GLN A 44 -8.57 7.60 -32.31
CA GLN A 44 -7.90 8.60 -33.16
C GLN A 44 -6.45 8.89 -32.75
N ASP A 45 -5.66 7.83 -32.58
CA ASP A 45 -4.26 7.84 -32.14
C ASP A 45 -4.01 8.42 -30.73
N LYS A 46 -5.07 8.68 -29.96
CA LYS A 46 -4.97 9.10 -28.56
C LYS A 46 -5.29 7.93 -27.64
N LYS A 47 -4.55 7.86 -26.53
CA LYS A 47 -4.69 6.86 -25.49
C LYS A 47 -5.26 7.50 -24.23
N TYR A 48 -6.53 7.22 -23.96
CA TYR A 48 -7.23 7.71 -22.77
C TYR A 48 -7.22 6.65 -21.68
N ARG A 49 -7.09 7.06 -20.42
CA ARG A 49 -7.35 6.14 -19.32
C ARG A 49 -8.86 5.97 -19.14
N ALA A 50 -9.29 4.75 -18.86
CA ALA A 50 -10.66 4.44 -18.54
C ALA A 50 -10.73 3.51 -17.33
N SER A 51 -11.79 3.64 -16.54
CA SER A 51 -11.98 2.82 -15.35
C SER A 51 -13.43 2.36 -15.23
N ILE A 52 -13.63 1.11 -14.82
CA ILE A 52 -14.93 0.58 -14.47
C ILE A 52 -15.34 1.11 -13.10
N ILE A 53 -16.55 1.67 -13.03
CA ILE A 53 -17.15 2.20 -11.82
C ILE A 53 -18.48 1.49 -11.59
N LYS A 54 -18.62 0.90 -10.40
CA LYS A 54 -19.88 0.26 -9.97
C LYS A 54 -20.94 1.33 -9.67
N LEU A 55 -22.09 1.21 -10.32
CA LEU A 55 -23.24 2.07 -10.11
C LEU A 55 -23.95 1.71 -8.80
N PRO A 56 -24.47 2.70 -8.07
CA PRO A 56 -25.29 2.43 -6.88
C PRO A 56 -26.69 1.89 -7.24
N THR A 57 -27.12 2.04 -8.48
CA THR A 57 -28.44 1.64 -8.98
C THR A 57 -28.29 0.56 -10.03
N ILE A 58 -29.19 -0.44 -10.00
CA ILE A 58 -29.35 -1.40 -11.09
C ILE A 58 -30.19 -0.73 -12.18
N ILE A 59 -29.69 -0.76 -13.41
CA ILE A 59 -30.36 -0.24 -14.60
C ILE A 59 -30.76 -1.43 -15.45
N GLU A 60 -32.01 -1.49 -15.90
CA GLU A 60 -32.48 -2.56 -16.78
C GLU A 60 -32.53 -2.04 -18.22
N SER A 61 -31.97 -2.80 -19.15
CA SER A 61 -32.12 -2.54 -20.58
C SER A 61 -33.34 -3.28 -21.12
N TYR A 62 -34.09 -2.59 -21.97
CA TYR A 62 -35.29 -3.12 -22.60
C TYR A 62 -35.24 -2.84 -24.10
N LYS A 63 -35.72 -3.80 -24.88
CA LYS A 63 -35.95 -3.64 -26.31
C LYS A 63 -37.44 -3.62 -26.59
N THR A 64 -37.86 -2.76 -27.50
CA THR A 64 -39.24 -2.68 -27.98
C THR A 64 -39.23 -2.48 -29.50
N ALA A 65 -40.19 -3.09 -30.19
CA ALA A 65 -40.43 -2.87 -31.61
C ALA A 65 -41.65 -1.99 -31.86
N ASP A 66 -42.64 -2.03 -30.96
CA ASP A 66 -43.94 -1.36 -31.08
C ASP A 66 -44.11 -0.18 -30.11
N THR A 67 -43.09 0.13 -29.30
CA THR A 67 -43.08 1.14 -28.22
C THR A 67 -44.07 0.90 -27.08
N LYS A 68 -44.77 -0.25 -27.08
CA LYS A 68 -45.77 -0.60 -26.06
C LYS A 68 -45.30 -1.76 -25.20
N GLN A 69 -44.82 -2.83 -25.84
CA GLN A 69 -44.28 -3.99 -25.16
C GLN A 69 -42.76 -3.86 -25.07
N MET A 70 -42.27 -3.85 -23.84
CA MET A 70 -40.86 -3.78 -23.53
C MET A 70 -40.40 -5.16 -23.07
N HIS A 71 -39.40 -5.71 -23.74
CA HIS A 71 -38.79 -6.98 -23.38
C HIS A 71 -37.44 -6.71 -22.72
N LYS A 72 -37.28 -7.17 -21.47
CA LYS A 72 -36.03 -7.04 -20.73
C LYS A 72 -34.92 -7.81 -21.45
N ILE A 73 -33.76 -7.17 -21.62
CA ILE A 73 -32.56 -7.77 -22.23
C ILE A 73 -31.55 -8.14 -21.16
N THR A 74 -31.07 -7.16 -20.39
CA THR A 74 -30.05 -7.38 -19.35
C THR A 74 -30.08 -6.32 -18.25
N ASP A 75 -29.46 -6.64 -17.12
CA ASP A 75 -29.19 -5.74 -16.01
C ASP A 75 -27.81 -5.12 -16.14
N ILE A 76 -27.72 -3.82 -15.91
CA ILE A 76 -26.52 -3.00 -16.01
C ILE A 76 -26.24 -2.39 -14.65
N SER A 77 -25.07 -2.71 -14.10
CA SER A 77 -24.62 -2.22 -12.79
C SER A 77 -23.27 -1.50 -12.85
N ASN A 78 -22.65 -1.41 -14.03
CA ASN A 78 -21.32 -0.83 -14.22
C ASN A 78 -21.32 0.23 -15.31
N ARG A 79 -20.42 1.21 -15.15
CA ARG A 79 -20.09 2.18 -16.19
C ARG A 79 -18.58 2.19 -16.44
N LEU A 80 -18.18 2.36 -17.69
CA LEU A 80 -16.80 2.58 -18.08
C LEU A 80 -16.59 4.08 -18.27
N LYS A 81 -15.94 4.74 -17.30
CA LYS A 81 -15.63 6.17 -17.38
C LYS A 81 -14.32 6.37 -18.13
N ILE A 82 -14.36 7.13 -19.22
CA ILE A 82 -13.15 7.62 -19.90
C ILE A 82 -12.75 8.95 -19.24
N TRP A 83 -11.50 9.04 -18.84
CA TRP A 83 -10.94 10.22 -18.18
C TRP A 83 -10.32 11.19 -19.19
N PRO A 84 -10.42 12.50 -18.95
CA PRO A 84 -9.65 13.50 -19.68
C PRO A 84 -8.13 13.26 -19.59
N LEU A 85 -7.38 13.63 -20.62
CA LEU A 85 -5.92 13.43 -20.68
C LEU A 85 -5.14 14.30 -19.67
N ASP A 86 -5.74 15.40 -19.22
CA ASP A 86 -5.17 16.36 -18.26
C ASP A 86 -5.33 15.93 -16.80
N TYR A 87 -6.05 14.84 -16.52
CA TYR A 87 -6.30 14.40 -15.15
C TYR A 87 -5.11 13.64 -14.57
N SER A 88 -4.65 14.07 -13.38
CA SER A 88 -3.70 13.31 -12.56
C SER A 88 -4.37 12.11 -11.89
N GLU A 89 -3.55 11.17 -11.40
CA GLU A 89 -3.99 9.98 -10.64
C GLU A 89 -4.87 10.37 -9.43
N GLU A 90 -4.47 11.40 -8.67
CA GLU A 90 -5.22 11.81 -7.48
C GLU A 90 -6.61 12.32 -7.84
N LYS A 91 -6.71 13.12 -8.91
CA LYS A 91 -7.97 13.70 -9.39
C LYS A 91 -8.93 12.62 -9.89
N ILE A 92 -8.40 11.61 -10.59
CA ILE A 92 -9.18 10.44 -11.01
C ILE A 92 -9.76 9.72 -9.80
N ASN A 93 -8.95 9.48 -8.77
CA ASN A 93 -9.39 8.78 -7.56
C ASN A 93 -10.45 9.56 -6.77
N GLU A 94 -10.36 10.89 -6.70
CA GLU A 94 -11.39 11.73 -6.10
C GLU A 94 -12.71 11.67 -6.87
N GLU A 95 -12.68 11.77 -8.20
CA GLU A 95 -13.88 11.69 -9.02
C GLU A 95 -14.52 10.30 -8.96
N LYS A 96 -13.72 9.22 -8.99
CA LYS A 96 -14.23 7.84 -8.78
C LYS A 96 -15.08 7.76 -7.51
N LYS A 97 -14.61 8.30 -6.39
CA LYS A 97 -15.35 8.31 -5.12
C LYS A 97 -16.71 9.02 -5.26
N LYS A 98 -16.78 10.16 -5.96
CA LYS A 98 -18.04 10.90 -6.18
C LYS A 98 -19.01 10.13 -7.08
N LEU A 99 -18.48 9.47 -8.10
CA LEU A 99 -19.27 8.72 -9.08
C LEU A 99 -19.88 7.44 -8.49
N VAL A 100 -19.15 6.72 -7.63
CA VAL A 100 -19.67 5.54 -6.91
C VAL A 100 -20.88 5.87 -6.02
N LEU A 101 -20.98 7.13 -5.56
CA LEU A 101 -22.09 7.60 -4.73
C LEU A 101 -23.34 8.00 -5.53
N SER A 102 -23.21 8.19 -6.85
CA SER A 102 -24.24 8.79 -7.71
C SER A 102 -24.74 7.80 -8.77
N GLY A 103 -26.06 7.84 -9.04
CA GLY A 103 -26.63 7.15 -10.19
C GLY A 103 -26.43 7.94 -11.48
N ILE A 104 -26.86 7.37 -12.61
CA ILE A 104 -26.74 7.99 -13.95
C ILE A 104 -27.70 9.17 -14.11
N THR A 105 -28.91 9.10 -13.57
CA THR A 105 -29.93 10.14 -13.78
C THR A 105 -29.74 11.32 -12.81
N PRO A 106 -30.02 12.58 -13.23
CA PRO A 106 -29.83 13.76 -12.38
C PRO A 106 -30.50 13.67 -10.99
N PRO A 107 -31.75 13.16 -10.86
CA PRO A 107 -32.38 13.00 -9.55
C PRO A 107 -31.67 12.00 -8.62
N MET A 108 -30.79 11.16 -9.15
CA MET A 108 -30.01 10.12 -8.45
C MET A 108 -28.57 10.55 -8.13
N LYS A 109 -28.25 11.85 -8.25
CA LYS A 109 -27.00 12.41 -7.74
C LYS A 109 -26.89 12.19 -6.22
N TYR A 110 -25.74 11.64 -5.79
CA TYR A 110 -25.44 11.24 -4.40
C TYR A 110 -26.51 10.36 -3.76
N VAL A 111 -27.09 9.43 -4.53
CA VAL A 111 -28.19 8.57 -4.06
C VAL A 111 -27.82 7.76 -2.81
N LYS A 112 -26.58 7.25 -2.69
CA LYS A 112 -26.14 6.43 -1.54
C LYS A 112 -26.19 7.20 -0.22
N THR A 113 -25.90 8.49 -0.22
CA THR A 113 -25.86 9.32 0.99
C THR A 113 -27.21 10.00 1.26
N ARG A 114 -27.96 10.34 0.20
CA ARG A 114 -29.16 11.18 0.30
C ARG A 114 -30.49 10.43 0.22
N ARG A 115 -30.63 9.42 -0.63
CA ARG A 115 -31.92 8.77 -0.93
C ARG A 115 -32.02 7.35 -0.39
N PHE A 116 -30.93 6.59 -0.43
CA PHE A 116 -30.96 5.21 0.04
C PHE A 116 -31.10 5.19 1.56
N LYS A 117 -32.10 4.45 2.04
CA LYS A 117 -32.24 4.16 3.47
C LYS A 117 -30.99 3.42 3.93
N LYS A 118 -30.29 3.98 4.91
CA LYS A 118 -29.14 3.32 5.54
C LYS A 118 -29.63 2.00 6.16
N ARG A 119 -29.07 0.89 5.69
CA ARG A 119 -29.31 -0.42 6.28
C ARG A 119 -28.29 -0.62 7.40
N THR A 120 -28.72 -1.10 8.55
CA THR A 120 -27.83 -1.69 9.55
C THR A 120 -27.10 -2.84 8.86
N LYS A 121 -25.76 -2.84 8.93
CA LYS A 121 -24.88 -3.73 8.17
C LYS A 121 -25.26 -5.21 8.40
N ASN A 122 -25.98 -5.80 7.45
CA ASN A 122 -26.03 -7.25 7.27
C ASN A 122 -25.35 -7.68 5.96
N VAL A 123 -24.73 -6.73 5.24
CA VAL A 123 -23.80 -7.09 4.17
C VAL A 123 -22.51 -7.45 4.89
N ILE A 124 -22.34 -8.74 5.14
CA ILE A 124 -21.04 -9.33 5.45
C ILE A 124 -20.17 -8.92 4.27
N ASP A 125 -19.17 -8.08 4.54
CA ASP A 125 -18.16 -7.73 3.54
C ASP A 125 -17.37 -9.01 3.27
N ASP A 126 -17.29 -9.45 2.01
CA ASP A 126 -16.56 -10.68 1.63
C ASP A 126 -15.12 -10.65 2.18
N ASN A 127 -14.54 -9.45 2.33
CA ASN A 127 -13.22 -9.30 2.95
C ASN A 127 -13.22 -9.64 4.45
N VAL A 128 -14.28 -9.26 5.17
CA VAL A 128 -14.45 -9.63 6.59
C VAL A 128 -14.64 -11.14 6.70
N GLU A 129 -15.42 -11.75 5.82
CA GLU A 129 -15.63 -13.20 5.82
C GLU A 129 -14.33 -13.96 5.54
N GLN A 130 -13.58 -13.55 4.52
CA GLN A 130 -12.26 -14.11 4.22
C GLN A 130 -11.31 -13.97 5.42
N LYS A 131 -11.32 -12.81 6.09
CA LYS A 131 -10.45 -12.59 7.24
C LYS A 131 -10.85 -13.43 8.44
N VAL A 132 -12.14 -13.54 8.73
CA VAL A 132 -12.67 -14.42 9.77
C VAL A 132 -12.29 -15.86 9.46
N TYR A 133 -12.44 -16.32 8.22
CA TYR A 133 -12.02 -17.65 7.81
C TYR A 133 -10.52 -17.89 8.00
N GLU A 134 -9.67 -16.92 7.63
CA GLU A 134 -8.23 -16.99 7.85
C GLU A 134 -7.88 -17.11 9.34
N LEU A 135 -8.56 -16.34 10.20
CA LEU A 135 -8.37 -16.39 11.65
C LEU A 135 -8.81 -17.74 12.21
N LEU A 136 -10.00 -18.22 11.83
CA LEU A 136 -10.50 -19.54 12.25
C LEU A 136 -9.58 -20.68 11.80
N LYS A 137 -8.97 -20.58 10.62
CA LYS A 137 -7.99 -21.55 10.15
C LYS A 137 -6.72 -21.55 11.01
N LYS A 138 -6.23 -20.36 11.38
CA LYS A 138 -5.09 -20.23 12.31
C LYS A 138 -5.43 -20.76 13.70
N GLU A 139 -6.65 -20.55 14.16
CA GLU A 139 -7.13 -21.09 15.44
C GLU A 139 -7.21 -22.62 15.41
N HIS A 140 -7.68 -23.22 14.33
CA HIS A 140 -7.71 -24.67 14.15
C HIS A 140 -6.31 -25.31 14.28
N ASP A 141 -5.30 -24.64 13.73
CA ASP A 141 -3.91 -25.13 13.76
C ASP A 141 -3.19 -24.81 15.09
N ALA A 142 -3.78 -23.99 15.97
CA ALA A 142 -3.20 -23.58 17.23
C ALA A 142 -3.46 -24.60 18.36
N ILE A 143 -2.50 -24.72 19.28
CA ILE A 143 -2.63 -25.59 20.46
C ILE A 143 -3.54 -24.95 21.52
N LYS A 144 -3.52 -23.61 21.62
CA LYS A 144 -4.33 -22.83 22.55
C LYS A 144 -4.61 -21.45 21.95
N THR A 145 -5.86 -21.02 22.07
CA THR A 145 -6.33 -19.69 21.62
C THR A 145 -6.96 -18.97 22.81
N THR A 146 -6.69 -17.67 22.94
CA THR A 146 -7.32 -16.78 23.92
C THR A 146 -7.81 -15.53 23.19
N VAL A 147 -9.07 -15.16 23.40
CA VAL A 147 -9.70 -13.98 22.81
C VAL A 147 -10.06 -13.04 23.94
N GLU A 148 -9.48 -11.84 23.92
CA GLU A 148 -9.72 -10.80 24.91
C GLU A 148 -10.25 -9.54 24.22
N MET A 149 -11.27 -8.91 24.82
CA MET A 149 -11.84 -7.67 24.31
C MET A 149 -11.07 -6.51 24.90
N ILE A 150 -10.19 -5.92 24.09
CA ILE A 150 -9.34 -4.80 24.48
C ILE A 150 -10.02 -3.50 24.06
N GLU A 151 -10.10 -2.51 24.96
CA GLU A 151 -10.58 -1.17 24.63
C GLU A 151 -9.57 -0.45 23.70
N GLU A 152 -10.05 0.33 22.72
CA GLU A 152 -9.21 0.98 21.70
C GLU A 152 -8.05 1.83 22.28
N LYS A 153 -8.24 2.40 23.48
CA LYS A 153 -7.20 3.17 24.17
C LYS A 153 -6.00 2.29 24.56
N ASN A 154 -6.28 1.08 25.02
CA ASN A 154 -5.27 0.13 25.46
C ASN A 154 -4.48 -0.42 24.27
N ILE A 155 -5.12 -0.60 23.11
CA ILE A 155 -4.43 -1.01 21.86
C ILE A 155 -3.42 0.05 21.42
N ILE A 156 -3.80 1.34 21.47
CA ILE A 156 -2.89 2.43 21.12
C ILE A 156 -1.72 2.50 22.11
N GLU A 157 -1.96 2.21 23.39
CA GLU A 157 -0.91 2.15 24.40
C GLU A 157 0.01 0.94 24.19
N GLU A 158 -0.52 -0.25 23.93
CA GLU A 158 0.25 -1.46 23.61
C GLU A 158 1.08 -1.28 22.33
N LEU A 159 0.48 -0.78 21.24
CA LEU A 159 1.22 -0.50 20.00
C LEU A 159 2.29 0.58 20.19
N LYS A 160 2.08 1.54 21.08
CA LYS A 160 3.11 2.52 21.45
C LYS A 160 4.22 1.90 22.28
N ILE A 161 3.90 0.93 23.15
CA ILE A 161 4.87 0.19 23.94
C ILE A 161 5.69 -0.72 23.03
N GLU A 162 5.07 -1.55 22.19
CA GLU A 162 5.75 -2.42 21.23
C GLU A 162 6.68 -1.62 20.31
N ARG A 163 6.19 -0.48 19.78
CA ARG A 163 7.00 0.37 18.91
C ARG A 163 8.15 1.07 19.64
N LYS A 164 7.96 1.43 20.92
CA LYS A 164 9.05 1.95 21.76
C LYS A 164 10.08 0.87 22.08
N GLU A 165 9.64 -0.34 22.42
CA GLU A 165 10.53 -1.48 22.66
C GLU A 165 11.31 -1.87 21.40
N GLU A 166 10.69 -1.81 20.22
CA GLU A 166 11.40 -2.02 18.95
C GLU A 166 12.43 -0.93 18.68
N ILE A 167 12.12 0.34 18.94
CA ILE A 167 13.06 1.45 18.77
C ILE A 167 14.23 1.31 19.76
N GLU A 168 13.96 1.05 21.03
CA GLU A 168 14.98 0.85 22.06
C GLU A 168 15.88 -0.36 21.74
N LYS A 169 15.31 -1.49 21.32
CA LYS A 169 16.09 -2.68 20.91
C LYS A 169 16.97 -2.40 19.69
N VAL A 170 16.51 -1.57 18.75
CA VAL A 170 17.29 -1.19 17.56
C VAL A 170 18.45 -0.27 17.94
N GLU A 171 18.21 0.76 18.77
CA GLU A 171 19.23 1.69 19.24
C GLU A 171 20.30 0.99 20.11
N GLU A 172 19.88 0.15 21.06
CA GLU A 172 20.78 -0.60 21.94
C GLU A 172 21.63 -1.62 21.14
N SER A 173 21.06 -2.22 20.09
CA SER A 173 21.77 -3.12 19.16
C SER A 173 22.84 -2.39 18.34
N GLU A 174 22.54 -1.21 17.80
CA GLU A 174 23.48 -0.48 16.92
C GLU A 174 24.67 0.10 17.69
N GLU A 175 24.43 0.73 18.84
CA GLU A 175 25.49 1.29 19.67
C GLU A 175 26.40 0.19 20.24
N ALA A 176 25.81 -0.90 20.77
CA ALA A 176 26.59 -2.01 21.32
C ALA A 176 27.41 -2.75 20.25
N LYS A 177 26.90 -2.87 19.01
CA LYS A 177 27.65 -3.43 17.87
C LYS A 177 28.84 -2.56 17.49
N MET A 178 28.66 -1.24 17.42
CA MET A 178 29.72 -0.28 17.12
C MET A 178 30.86 -0.31 18.15
N PHE A 179 30.54 -0.37 19.44
CA PHE A 179 31.56 -0.46 20.49
C PHE A 179 32.28 -1.81 20.53
N LYS A 180 31.58 -2.93 20.29
CA LYS A 180 32.20 -4.26 20.18
C LYS A 180 33.17 -4.35 19.00
N GLN A 181 32.83 -3.75 17.87
CA GLN A 181 33.70 -3.68 16.70
C GLN A 181 34.98 -2.87 17.02
N LYS A 182 34.83 -1.67 17.59
CA LYS A 182 35.97 -0.83 18.02
C LYS A 182 36.89 -1.55 19.01
N LEU A 183 36.32 -2.27 19.97
CA LEU A 183 37.09 -3.04 20.95
C LEU A 183 37.89 -4.16 20.29
N LYS A 184 37.32 -4.82 19.27
CA LYS A 184 38.02 -5.85 18.50
C LYS A 184 39.22 -5.26 17.74
N ASP A 185 39.01 -4.15 17.03
CA ASP A 185 40.07 -3.48 16.25
C ASP A 185 41.22 -2.98 17.15
N LEU A 186 40.90 -2.45 18.34
CA LEU A 186 41.89 -2.00 19.32
C LEU A 186 42.72 -3.17 19.86
N ASN A 187 42.10 -4.32 20.15
CA ASN A 187 42.81 -5.51 20.60
C ASN A 187 43.75 -6.08 19.52
N GLU A 188 43.32 -6.10 18.27
CA GLU A 188 44.18 -6.52 17.14
C GLU A 188 45.39 -5.59 16.98
N LYS A 189 45.19 -4.27 17.11
CA LYS A 189 46.29 -3.29 17.10
C LYS A 189 47.24 -3.49 18.28
N LEU A 190 46.72 -3.78 19.47
CA LEU A 190 47.52 -4.06 20.67
C LEU A 190 48.40 -5.30 20.47
N GLU A 191 47.85 -6.39 19.94
CA GLU A 191 48.60 -7.61 19.66
C GLU A 191 49.72 -7.38 18.64
N GLN A 192 49.42 -6.67 17.55
CA GLN A 192 50.44 -6.31 16.56
C GLN A 192 51.58 -5.52 17.20
N LYS A 193 51.26 -4.52 18.04
CA LYS A 193 52.26 -3.69 18.72
C LYS A 193 53.09 -4.48 19.74
N LYS A 194 52.49 -5.42 20.47
CA LYS A 194 53.20 -6.37 21.34
C LYS A 194 54.15 -7.27 20.54
N LEU A 195 53.74 -7.73 19.37
CA LEU A 195 54.59 -8.52 18.47
C LEU A 195 55.78 -7.70 17.94
N PHE A 196 55.54 -6.43 17.58
CA PHE A 196 56.61 -5.52 17.16
C PHE A 196 57.58 -5.20 18.29
N LEU A 197 57.10 -5.05 19.53
CA LEU A 197 57.95 -4.88 20.72
C LEU A 197 58.87 -6.08 20.94
N ALA A 198 58.35 -7.30 20.79
CA ALA A 198 59.13 -8.53 20.94
C ALA A 198 60.23 -8.69 19.87
N LYS A 199 59.99 -8.19 18.65
CA LYS A 199 60.93 -8.24 17.52
C LYS A 199 61.89 -7.04 17.46
N ALA A 200 61.71 -6.01 18.28
CA ALA A 200 62.48 -4.77 18.19
C ALA A 200 63.93 -4.94 18.72
N PRO A 201 64.96 -4.65 17.91
CA PRO A 201 66.37 -4.83 18.31
C PRO A 201 66.94 -3.68 19.14
N ASN A 202 66.31 -2.49 19.17
CA ASN A 202 66.82 -1.29 19.84
C ASN A 202 65.95 -0.85 21.03
N ILE A 203 66.60 -0.48 22.14
CA ILE A 203 66.00 0.04 23.39
C ILE A 203 65.10 1.27 23.16
N ILE A 204 65.49 2.20 22.28
CA ILE A 204 64.69 3.41 22.00
C ILE A 204 63.37 3.04 21.32
N ILE A 205 63.40 2.07 20.41
CA ILE A 205 62.23 1.58 19.69
C ILE A 205 61.32 0.78 20.64
N LYS A 206 61.91 0.00 21.56
CA LYS A 206 61.15 -0.69 22.62
C LYS A 206 60.37 0.29 23.51
N LYS A 207 61.03 1.33 24.01
CA LYS A 207 60.37 2.37 24.83
C LYS A 207 59.23 3.08 24.10
N ARG A 208 59.36 3.29 22.79
CA ARG A 208 58.29 3.88 21.96
C ARG A 208 57.10 2.93 21.79
N PHE A 209 57.35 1.65 21.56
CA PHE A 209 56.27 0.66 21.49
C PHE A 209 55.60 0.42 22.84
N GLU A 210 56.35 0.43 23.93
CA GLU A 210 55.81 0.38 25.30
C GLU A 210 54.85 1.55 25.57
N ALA A 211 55.27 2.79 25.27
CA ALA A 211 54.40 3.96 25.43
C ALA A 211 53.11 3.87 24.57
N MET A 212 53.22 3.35 23.34
CA MET A 212 52.08 3.18 22.44
C MET A 212 51.14 2.04 22.87
N ILE A 213 51.66 1.00 23.53
CA ILE A 213 50.87 -0.08 24.12
C ILE A 213 50.12 0.45 25.36
N ASP A 214 50.77 1.27 26.18
CA ASP A 214 50.14 1.89 27.35
C ASP A 214 48.99 2.83 26.95
N GLU A 215 49.15 3.56 25.83
CA GLU A 215 48.10 4.41 25.25
C GLU A 215 46.92 3.58 24.74
N LEU A 216 47.18 2.50 23.99
CA LEU A 216 46.13 1.58 23.51
C LEU A 216 45.39 0.88 24.66
N ASN A 217 46.08 0.55 25.76
CA ASN A 217 45.43 -0.04 26.93
C ASN A 217 44.45 0.95 27.59
N LYS A 218 44.80 2.24 27.67
CA LYS A 218 43.89 3.28 28.18
C LYS A 218 42.64 3.43 27.32
N GLU A 219 42.80 3.49 25.99
CA GLU A 219 41.67 3.56 25.05
C GLU A 219 40.75 2.33 25.16
N ILE A 220 41.32 1.14 25.35
CA ILE A 220 40.55 -0.10 25.55
C ILE A 220 39.73 -0.03 26.85
N ASP A 221 40.30 0.50 27.93
CA ASP A 221 39.61 0.58 29.22
C ASP A 221 38.48 1.63 29.19
N GLU A 222 38.68 2.76 28.51
CA GLU A 222 37.62 3.74 28.25
C GLU A 222 36.46 3.14 27.44
N VAL A 223 36.75 2.38 26.38
CA VAL A 223 35.73 1.70 25.57
C VAL A 223 34.98 0.63 26.39
N LYS A 224 35.68 -0.11 27.26
CA LYS A 224 35.03 -1.08 28.16
C LYS A 224 34.12 -0.41 29.20
N GLU A 225 34.50 0.74 29.74
CA GLU A 225 33.63 1.51 30.62
C GLU A 225 32.38 2.00 29.90
N ASN A 226 32.52 2.46 28.65
CA ASN A 226 31.37 2.88 27.85
C ASN A 226 30.43 1.71 27.54
N ILE A 227 30.96 0.51 27.24
CA ILE A 227 30.14 -0.70 27.07
C ILE A 227 29.38 -1.05 28.36
N LYS A 228 29.99 -0.86 29.54
CA LYS A 228 29.31 -1.09 30.82
C LYS A 228 28.19 -0.08 31.09
N LYS A 229 28.35 1.18 30.66
CA LYS A 229 27.32 2.22 30.79
C LYS A 229 26.14 2.03 29.83
N VAL A 230 26.36 1.38 28.69
CA VAL A 230 25.31 1.10 27.69
C VAL A 230 24.50 -0.13 28.07
N ASN A 231 25.09 -1.12 28.75
CA ASN A 231 24.40 -2.37 29.13
C ASN A 231 23.69 -2.32 30.50
N ASN A 232 23.66 -1.16 31.18
CA ASN A 232 23.26 -1.06 32.59
C ASN A 232 22.46 0.22 32.84
#